data_AF-A0AAW2NSB3-F1
#
_entry.id   AF-A0AAW2NSB3-F1
#
_cell.length_a   1.000
_cell.length_b   1.000
_cell.length_c   1.000
_cell.angle_alpha   90.00
_cell.angle_beta   90.00
_cell.angle_gamma   90.00
#
_symmetry.space_group_name_H-M   'P 1'
#
loop_
_entity.id
_entity.type
_entity.pdbx_description
1 polymer ?
#
loop_
_entity_poly.entity_id
_entity_poly.type
_entity_poly.pdbx_seq_one_letter_code
_entity_poly.pdbx_strand_id
1 'polypeptide(L)'
;MQDKRKFGKALLSFRQQGLIESDSFYEESEKEIINLKEALQEIKSLDISEESKLSLENVKRLIQRNFSENPLAWWDRNKIEATLKVKEECKYEYVRYKPIQMNMEDKRDMQMIIKEHINLGLIEPGVSAYSSPGFLVRNHGEIKRGKPRLVINYQGINKILEFDGYYIPSREHLIDCIKGAKVFSKFDCKSGFYQIKMENESKKFTAFSTPQGQYIWNVLPMGLANAPQIFQRKMDNLFKDYFEFMFVYIDDILIASKNMKDHIKHLEIFSDACHKEGLVLSEKKATIAVNKIEFLGILIDETGIELQEHIVEKIRNFPDVLKDKKHLQSFLGVVNFAGIFIKDLAKYRKDFRPLLKETESSKWKWEEIHTQRVRELKQVCSNLPKLAIPQDEDELVVYTDANDYRWAAVLMKKTTTGEEPCRYTGGLFSEQQAQVWHINEKEFFAVWKAFKKWPLSLLAKEFTLKVDNTNVKAFLKNKLESKIEKARIIRWQAECQYYCYNIVVIKSHENILADFLTRDGGI
;
A
#
# COMPACT_ATOMS: atom_id res chain seq x y z
N MET A 1 -18.17 -5.46 -51.62
CA MET A 1 -17.52 -4.43 -52.50
C MET A 1 -18.11 -4.38 -53.91
N GLN A 2 -18.47 -5.51 -54.53
CA GLN A 2 -19.11 -5.54 -55.86
C GLN A 2 -20.50 -4.88 -55.90
N ASP A 3 -21.31 -4.99 -54.84
CA ASP A 3 -22.65 -4.36 -54.80
C ASP A 3 -22.63 -2.83 -54.68
N LYS A 4 -21.66 -2.27 -53.94
CA LYS A 4 -21.47 -0.81 -53.85
C LYS A 4 -21.12 -0.19 -55.20
N ARG A 5 -20.38 -0.90 -56.06
CA ARG A 5 -20.04 -0.45 -57.41
C ARG A 5 -21.24 -0.51 -58.38
N LYS A 6 -22.16 -1.46 -58.20
CA LYS A 6 -23.41 -1.52 -58.98
C LYS A 6 -24.36 -0.39 -58.59
N PHE A 7 -24.49 -0.10 -57.30
CA PHE A 7 -25.35 0.98 -56.79
C PHE A 7 -24.85 2.36 -57.23
N GLY A 8 -23.54 2.62 -57.15
CA GLY A 8 -22.94 3.86 -57.62
C GLY A 8 -23.10 4.10 -59.13
N LYS A 9 -23.07 3.04 -59.96
CA LYS A 9 -23.31 3.14 -61.40
C LYS A 9 -24.78 3.45 -61.76
N ALA A 10 -25.73 2.89 -61.00
CA ALA A 10 -27.15 3.18 -61.18
C ALA A 10 -27.47 4.65 -60.83
N LEU A 11 -26.91 5.16 -59.73
CA LEU A 11 -27.08 6.56 -59.30
C LEU A 11 -26.48 7.56 -60.29
N LEU A 12 -25.32 7.27 -60.87
CA LEU A 12 -24.74 8.08 -61.95
C LEU A 12 -25.62 8.10 -63.20
N SER A 13 -26.24 6.97 -63.56
CA SER A 13 -27.21 6.88 -64.65
C SER A 13 -28.45 7.74 -64.39
N PHE A 14 -28.98 7.74 -63.15
CA PHE A 14 -30.14 8.55 -62.78
C PHE A 14 -29.84 10.05 -62.72
N ARG A 15 -28.62 10.44 -62.31
CA ARG A 15 -28.16 11.84 -62.33
C ARG A 15 -27.95 12.37 -63.75
N GLN A 16 -27.44 11.54 -64.67
CA GLN A 16 -27.29 11.90 -66.09
C GLN A 16 -28.63 12.02 -66.83
N GLN A 17 -29.68 11.36 -66.33
CA GLN A 17 -31.05 11.46 -66.84
C GLN A 17 -31.87 12.60 -66.19
N GLY A 18 -31.26 13.40 -65.30
CA GLY A 18 -31.92 14.53 -64.64
C GLY A 18 -33.00 14.15 -63.61
N LEU A 19 -33.02 12.89 -63.16
CA LEU A 19 -34.04 12.38 -62.23
C LEU A 19 -33.73 12.66 -60.75
N ILE A 20 -32.54 13.16 -60.43
CA ILE A 20 -32.08 13.48 -59.07
C ILE A 20 -31.32 14.80 -59.11
N GLU A 21 -31.87 15.85 -58.49
CA GLU A 21 -31.34 17.22 -58.59
C GLU A 21 -30.51 17.72 -57.39
N SER A 22 -30.30 16.95 -56.31
CA SER A 22 -29.60 17.51 -55.14
C SER A 22 -28.63 16.57 -54.43
N ASP A 23 -27.53 17.16 -53.94
CA ASP A 23 -26.59 16.56 -52.99
C ASP A 23 -27.24 16.34 -51.60
N SER A 24 -28.48 16.80 -51.38
CA SER A 24 -29.22 16.64 -50.12
C SER A 24 -29.57 15.18 -49.80
N PHE A 25 -29.78 14.34 -50.80
CA PHE A 25 -30.07 12.91 -50.59
C PHE A 25 -28.86 12.15 -50.02
N TYR A 26 -27.64 12.56 -50.38
CA TYR A 26 -26.41 11.99 -49.81
C TYR A 26 -26.18 12.48 -48.38
N GLU A 27 -26.46 13.76 -48.09
CA GLU A 27 -26.31 14.29 -46.72
C GLU A 27 -27.34 13.71 -45.73
N GLU A 28 -28.60 13.52 -46.15
CA GLU A 28 -29.62 12.89 -45.29
C GLU A 28 -29.33 11.41 -45.05
N SER A 29 -28.91 10.67 -46.10
CA SER A 29 -28.57 9.24 -45.95
C SER A 29 -27.29 9.00 -45.15
N GLU A 30 -26.27 9.87 -45.25
CA GLU A 30 -25.08 9.79 -44.38
C GLU A 30 -25.41 10.10 -42.92
N LYS A 31 -26.26 11.10 -42.66
CA LYS A 31 -26.74 11.41 -41.30
C LYS A 31 -27.56 10.26 -40.71
N GLU A 32 -28.45 9.62 -41.49
CA GLU A 32 -29.18 8.43 -41.04
C GLU A 32 -28.26 7.25 -40.75
N ILE A 33 -27.22 7.01 -41.56
CA ILE A 33 -26.25 5.94 -41.32
C ILE A 33 -25.40 6.21 -40.07
N ILE A 34 -25.03 7.46 -39.82
CA ILE A 34 -24.32 7.87 -38.59
C ILE A 34 -25.23 7.66 -37.38
N ASN A 35 -26.47 8.16 -37.41
CA ASN A 35 -27.45 7.96 -36.34
C ASN A 35 -27.75 6.48 -36.09
N LEU A 36 -27.89 5.67 -37.14
CA LEU A 36 -28.10 4.22 -37.00
C LEU A 36 -26.87 3.52 -36.40
N LYS A 37 -25.65 3.95 -36.71
CA LYS A 37 -24.43 3.41 -36.09
C LYS A 37 -24.31 3.81 -34.63
N GLU A 38 -24.60 5.06 -34.29
CA GLU A 38 -24.63 5.57 -32.92
C GLU A 38 -25.69 4.84 -32.10
N ALA A 39 -26.91 4.68 -32.64
CA ALA A 39 -27.96 3.89 -32.02
C ALA A 39 -27.58 2.40 -31.87
N LEU A 40 -26.87 1.81 -32.84
CA LEU A 40 -26.37 0.43 -32.71
C LEU A 40 -25.26 0.30 -31.65
N GLN A 41 -24.49 1.36 -31.44
CA GLN A 41 -23.45 1.46 -30.40
C GLN A 41 -24.08 1.66 -29.01
N GLU A 42 -25.16 2.44 -28.93
CA GLU A 42 -26.00 2.55 -27.73
C GLU A 42 -26.68 1.23 -27.40
N ILE A 43 -27.31 0.55 -28.37
CA ILE A 43 -27.96 -0.75 -28.16
C ILE A 43 -26.94 -1.82 -27.73
N LYS A 44 -25.75 -1.86 -28.35
CA LYS A 44 -24.67 -2.76 -27.93
C LYS A 44 -24.11 -2.42 -26.54
N SER A 45 -24.06 -1.14 -26.17
CA SER A 45 -23.60 -0.75 -24.83
C SER A 45 -24.67 -0.98 -23.75
N LEU A 46 -25.95 -0.95 -24.10
CA LEU A 46 -27.10 -1.27 -23.23
C LEU A 46 -27.22 -2.78 -22.96
N ASP A 47 -27.13 -3.64 -23.99
CA ASP A 47 -27.16 -5.11 -23.84
C ASP A 47 -25.99 -5.63 -22.99
N ILE A 48 -24.79 -5.07 -23.19
CA ILE A 48 -23.61 -5.40 -22.38
C ILE A 48 -23.77 -4.90 -20.92
N SER A 49 -24.57 -3.86 -20.68
CA SER A 49 -24.77 -3.30 -19.34
C SER A 49 -25.73 -4.10 -18.46
N GLU A 50 -26.83 -4.63 -19.00
CA GLU A 50 -27.77 -5.45 -18.22
C GLU A 50 -27.23 -6.86 -17.96
N GLU A 51 -26.62 -7.49 -18.97
CA GLU A 51 -25.98 -8.80 -18.81
C GLU A 51 -24.83 -8.75 -17.78
N SER A 52 -24.01 -7.69 -17.81
CA SER A 52 -22.95 -7.48 -16.82
C SER A 52 -23.51 -7.22 -15.42
N LYS A 53 -24.63 -6.48 -15.28
CA LYS A 53 -25.29 -6.25 -13.98
C LYS A 53 -25.84 -7.55 -13.40
N LEU A 54 -26.53 -8.37 -14.22
CA LEU A 54 -27.06 -9.66 -13.79
C LEU A 54 -25.93 -10.62 -13.41
N SER A 55 -24.87 -10.67 -14.21
CA SER A 55 -23.68 -11.49 -13.93
C SER A 55 -23.00 -11.06 -12.63
N LEU A 56 -22.83 -9.75 -12.40
CA LEU A 56 -22.28 -9.24 -11.15
C LEU A 56 -23.15 -9.61 -9.94
N GLU A 57 -24.47 -9.55 -10.07
CA GLU A 57 -25.40 -9.93 -9.00
C GLU A 57 -25.30 -11.43 -8.67
N ASN A 58 -25.17 -12.28 -9.70
CA ASN A 58 -24.95 -13.71 -9.51
C ASN A 58 -23.63 -13.99 -8.77
N VAL A 59 -22.55 -13.28 -9.13
CA VAL A 59 -21.26 -13.44 -8.45
C VAL A 59 -21.28 -12.90 -7.03
N LYS A 60 -22.00 -11.80 -6.76
CA LYS A 60 -22.23 -11.32 -5.38
C LYS A 60 -22.92 -12.39 -4.53
N ARG A 61 -23.96 -13.05 -5.07
CA ARG A 61 -24.60 -14.20 -4.40
C ARG A 61 -23.64 -15.37 -4.20
N LEU A 62 -22.79 -15.66 -5.18
CA LEU A 62 -21.76 -16.70 -5.04
C LEU A 62 -20.79 -16.39 -3.90
N ILE A 63 -20.40 -15.13 -3.70
CA ILE A 63 -19.50 -14.72 -2.61
C ILE A 63 -20.19 -14.83 -1.23
N GLN A 64 -21.51 -14.71 -1.14
CA GLN A 64 -22.24 -14.81 0.14
C GLN A 64 -21.96 -16.11 0.89
N ARG A 65 -21.68 -17.22 0.19
CA ARG A 65 -21.32 -18.50 0.81
C ARG A 65 -20.01 -18.45 1.62
N ASN A 66 -19.22 -17.39 1.47
CA ASN A 66 -17.96 -17.15 2.17
C ASN A 66 -18.08 -16.09 3.28
N PHE A 67 -19.28 -15.54 3.53
CA PHE A 67 -19.53 -14.64 4.64
C PHE A 67 -20.04 -15.39 5.88
N SER A 68 -19.49 -15.06 7.05
CA SER A 68 -19.98 -15.54 8.34
C SER A 68 -19.50 -14.63 9.47
N GLU A 69 -20.31 -14.53 10.53
CA GLU A 69 -19.93 -13.86 11.77
C GLU A 69 -19.09 -14.75 12.70
N ASN A 70 -19.14 -16.07 12.52
CA ASN A 70 -18.27 -17.03 13.21
C ASN A 70 -16.95 -17.20 12.42
N PRO A 71 -15.79 -16.78 12.97
CA PRO A 71 -14.50 -16.96 12.28
C PRO A 71 -14.09 -18.43 12.11
N LEU A 72 -14.72 -19.36 12.83
CA LEU A 72 -14.43 -20.80 12.76
C LEU A 72 -15.41 -21.57 11.86
N ALA A 73 -16.30 -20.89 11.13
CA ALA A 73 -17.42 -21.53 10.43
C ALA A 73 -16.99 -22.68 9.49
N TRP A 74 -15.82 -22.58 8.87
CA TRP A 74 -15.30 -23.58 7.93
C TRP A 74 -13.89 -24.05 8.29
N TRP A 75 -13.62 -24.13 9.58
CA TRP A 75 -12.29 -24.46 10.10
C TRP A 75 -11.77 -25.81 9.60
N ASP A 76 -12.66 -26.79 9.39
CA ASP A 76 -12.30 -28.12 8.87
C ASP A 76 -11.66 -28.09 7.48
N ARG A 77 -11.95 -27.05 6.68
CA ARG A 77 -11.36 -26.83 5.36
C ARG A 77 -10.01 -26.11 5.44
N ASN A 78 -9.78 -25.38 6.52
CA ASN A 78 -8.59 -24.57 6.72
C ASN A 78 -7.49 -25.42 7.39
N LYS A 79 -6.60 -25.97 6.56
CA LYS A 79 -5.62 -26.99 6.95
C LYS A 79 -4.33 -26.45 7.58
N ILE A 80 -4.22 -25.14 7.79
CA ILE A 80 -2.97 -24.51 8.22
C ILE A 80 -2.98 -24.30 9.74
N GLU A 81 -1.94 -24.82 10.39
CA GLU A 81 -1.67 -24.59 11.81
C GLU A 81 -0.51 -23.59 12.00
N ALA A 82 -0.65 -22.74 13.01
CA ALA A 82 0.36 -21.81 13.47
C ALA A 82 1.28 -22.51 14.48
N THR A 83 2.57 -22.53 14.14
CA THR A 83 3.65 -23.08 14.97
C THR A 83 4.49 -21.95 15.54
N LEU A 84 4.88 -22.05 16.81
CA LEU A 84 5.75 -21.11 17.49
C LEU A 84 7.04 -21.81 17.92
N LYS A 85 8.18 -21.30 17.44
CA LYS A 85 9.51 -21.79 17.82
C LYS A 85 10.14 -20.85 18.83
N VAL A 86 10.76 -21.41 19.85
CA VAL A 86 11.53 -20.69 20.87
C VAL A 86 13.01 -20.78 20.48
N LYS A 87 13.74 -19.68 20.66
CA LYS A 87 15.19 -19.65 20.42
C LYS A 87 15.88 -20.69 21.28
N GLU A 88 16.88 -21.38 20.74
CA GLU A 88 17.55 -22.48 21.45
C GLU A 88 18.15 -22.00 22.79
N GLU A 89 18.68 -20.77 22.85
CA GLU A 89 19.19 -20.18 24.09
C GLU A 89 18.11 -19.89 25.15
N CYS A 90 16.85 -19.73 24.75
CA CYS A 90 15.72 -19.42 25.63
C CYS A 90 14.84 -20.65 25.93
N LYS A 91 15.26 -21.85 25.54
CA LYS A 91 14.46 -23.09 25.63
C LYS A 91 13.96 -23.41 27.05
N TYR A 92 14.72 -23.00 28.07
CA TYR A 92 14.38 -23.19 29.48
C TYR A 92 13.87 -21.92 30.17
N GLU A 93 13.67 -20.83 29.43
CA GLU A 93 13.11 -19.59 29.97
C GLU A 93 11.59 -19.67 30.05
N TYR A 94 11.05 -19.30 31.21
CA TYR A 94 9.62 -19.22 31.45
C TYR A 94 9.19 -17.76 31.61
N VAL A 95 8.28 -17.32 30.75
CA VAL A 95 7.69 -15.98 30.82
C VAL A 95 6.45 -16.03 31.69
N ARG A 96 6.54 -15.49 32.91
CA ARG A 96 5.40 -15.42 33.83
C ARG A 96 5.22 -14.02 34.38
N TYR A 97 4.14 -13.37 33.96
CA TYR A 97 3.70 -12.09 34.49
C TYR A 97 2.43 -12.25 35.32
N LYS A 98 2.30 -11.38 36.32
CA LYS A 98 1.10 -11.29 37.16
C LYS A 98 -0.07 -10.68 36.36
N PRO A 99 -1.32 -11.10 36.61
CA PRO A 99 -2.49 -10.45 36.02
C PRO A 99 -2.53 -8.96 36.36
N ILE A 100 -3.00 -8.14 35.42
CA ILE A 100 -3.24 -6.71 35.65
C ILE A 100 -4.48 -6.57 36.56
N GLN A 101 -4.37 -5.71 37.57
CA GLN A 101 -5.52 -5.36 38.41
C GLN A 101 -6.56 -4.60 37.61
N MET A 102 -7.84 -4.89 37.85
CA MET A 102 -8.98 -4.33 37.12
C MET A 102 -10.00 -3.79 38.11
N ASN A 103 -10.67 -2.70 37.73
CA ASN A 103 -11.83 -2.20 38.46
C ASN A 103 -13.04 -3.15 38.27
N MET A 104 -14.16 -2.89 38.95
CA MET A 104 -15.32 -3.78 38.89
C MET A 104 -16.01 -3.81 37.53
N GLU A 105 -15.98 -2.71 36.78
CA GLU A 105 -16.55 -2.62 35.43
C GLU A 105 -15.73 -3.46 34.44
N ASP A 106 -14.42 -3.27 34.41
CA ASP A 106 -13.48 -4.04 33.60
C ASP A 106 -13.55 -5.53 33.89
N LYS A 107 -13.76 -5.90 35.16
CA LYS A 107 -13.96 -7.31 35.53
C LYS A 107 -15.22 -7.88 34.87
N ARG A 108 -16.35 -7.15 34.86
CA ARG A 108 -17.59 -7.60 34.22
C ARG A 108 -17.41 -7.73 32.71
N ASP A 109 -16.82 -6.71 32.08
CA ASP A 109 -16.55 -6.72 30.64
C ASP A 109 -15.61 -7.86 30.25
N MET A 110 -14.54 -8.08 31.02
CA MET A 110 -13.61 -9.20 30.82
C MET A 110 -14.33 -10.55 30.94
N GLN A 111 -15.19 -10.71 31.94
CA GLN A 111 -16.00 -11.92 32.14
C GLN A 111 -16.85 -12.23 30.92
N MET A 112 -17.53 -11.21 30.37
CA MET A 112 -18.36 -11.36 29.17
C MET A 112 -17.53 -11.75 27.95
N ILE A 113 -16.38 -11.08 27.73
CA ILE A 113 -15.50 -11.36 26.60
C ILE A 113 -14.93 -12.79 26.67
N ILE A 114 -14.45 -13.21 27.85
CA ILE A 114 -13.92 -14.55 28.05
C ILE A 114 -14.99 -15.61 27.80
N LYS A 115 -16.20 -15.42 28.35
CA LYS A 115 -17.32 -16.34 28.13
C LYS A 115 -17.66 -16.46 26.65
N GLU A 116 -17.69 -15.36 25.93
CA GLU A 116 -17.93 -15.36 24.47
C GLU A 116 -16.81 -16.09 23.71
N HIS A 117 -15.54 -15.86 24.06
CA HIS A 117 -14.42 -16.52 23.40
C HIS A 117 -14.38 -18.02 23.68
N ILE A 118 -14.76 -18.47 24.89
CA ILE A 118 -14.92 -19.88 25.23
C ILE A 118 -16.09 -20.49 24.45
N ASN A 119 -17.25 -19.83 24.43
CA ASN A 119 -18.42 -20.32 23.70
C ASN A 119 -18.17 -20.45 22.19
N LEU A 120 -17.36 -19.55 21.63
CA LEU A 120 -16.91 -19.62 20.24
C LEU A 120 -15.77 -20.64 20.02
N GLY A 121 -15.20 -21.24 21.06
CA GLY A 121 -14.08 -22.18 20.95
C GLY A 121 -12.71 -21.55 20.67
N LEU A 122 -12.59 -20.22 20.74
CA LEU A 122 -11.35 -19.49 20.48
C LEU A 122 -10.29 -19.72 21.57
N ILE A 123 -10.76 -19.84 22.82
CA ILE A 123 -9.92 -20.07 23.99
C ILE A 123 -10.51 -21.18 24.85
N GLU A 124 -9.68 -21.75 25.72
CA GLU A 124 -10.07 -22.72 26.73
C GLU A 124 -9.43 -22.38 28.09
N PRO A 125 -10.09 -22.70 29.22
CA PRO A 125 -9.42 -22.71 30.51
C PRO A 125 -8.24 -23.69 30.47
N GLY A 126 -7.06 -23.26 30.89
CA GLY A 126 -5.87 -24.10 30.78
C GLY A 126 -4.74 -23.61 31.66
N VAL A 127 -3.90 -24.55 32.09
CA VAL A 127 -2.71 -24.28 32.92
C VAL A 127 -1.48 -24.35 32.03
N SER A 128 -0.66 -23.29 32.07
CA SER A 128 0.63 -23.24 31.37
C SER A 128 1.69 -22.66 32.29
N ALA A 129 2.93 -23.11 32.12
CA ALA A 129 4.09 -22.50 32.75
C ALA A 129 4.33 -21.06 32.27
N TYR A 130 3.80 -20.70 31.09
CA TYR A 130 3.83 -19.35 30.55
C TYR A 130 2.56 -18.59 30.93
N SER A 131 2.68 -17.28 31.17
CA SER A 131 1.54 -16.41 31.46
C SER A 131 1.84 -14.97 31.05
N SER A 132 1.14 -14.51 30.01
CA SER A 132 1.06 -13.10 29.64
C SER A 132 -0.17 -12.43 30.26
N PRO A 133 -0.10 -11.17 30.71
CA PRO A 133 -1.27 -10.50 31.29
C PRO A 133 -2.21 -10.00 30.19
N GLY A 134 -3.50 -10.32 30.34
CA GLY A 134 -4.58 -9.77 29.52
C GLY A 134 -5.18 -8.51 30.13
N PHE A 135 -5.51 -7.52 29.30
CA PHE A 135 -6.15 -6.27 29.71
C PHE A 135 -7.12 -5.74 28.66
N LEU A 136 -7.98 -4.81 29.05
CA LEU A 136 -8.97 -4.20 28.18
C LEU A 136 -8.48 -2.86 27.64
N VAL A 137 -8.73 -2.61 26.35
CA VAL A 137 -8.44 -1.35 25.69
C VAL A 137 -9.74 -0.73 25.16
N ARG A 138 -9.92 0.56 25.42
CA ARG A 138 -11.05 1.40 24.96
C ARG A 138 -10.52 2.56 24.12
N ASN A 139 -10.01 2.26 22.93
CA ASN A 139 -9.62 3.30 21.97
C ASN A 139 -10.86 3.84 21.23
N HIS A 140 -10.73 4.93 20.48
CA HIS A 140 -11.84 5.57 19.74
C HIS A 140 -12.70 4.58 18.93
N GLY A 141 -12.06 3.62 18.25
CA GLY A 141 -12.76 2.57 17.50
C GLY A 141 -13.58 1.62 18.38
N GLU A 142 -13.09 1.27 19.57
CA GLU A 142 -13.80 0.39 20.51
C GLU A 142 -14.93 1.13 21.22
N ILE A 143 -14.73 2.42 21.51
CA ILE A 143 -15.78 3.31 22.04
C ILE A 143 -16.93 3.40 21.04
N LYS A 144 -16.63 3.61 19.74
CA LYS A 144 -17.64 3.60 18.68
C LYS A 144 -18.36 2.25 18.54
N ARG A 145 -17.66 1.13 18.74
CA ARG A 145 -18.25 -0.21 18.74
C ARG A 145 -19.04 -0.56 20.00
N GLY A 146 -18.89 0.22 21.07
CA GLY A 146 -19.54 -0.01 22.36
C GLY A 146 -19.01 -1.23 23.13
N LYS A 147 -17.85 -1.79 22.76
CA LYS A 147 -17.29 -2.99 23.41
C LYS A 147 -15.77 -2.89 23.54
N PRO A 148 -15.18 -3.10 24.73
CA PRO A 148 -13.73 -3.09 24.89
C PRO A 148 -13.06 -4.28 24.18
N ARG A 149 -11.80 -4.10 23.80
CA ARG A 149 -10.98 -5.15 23.18
C ARG A 149 -10.08 -5.81 24.23
N LEU A 150 -10.08 -7.14 24.27
CA LEU A 150 -9.07 -7.91 24.99
C LEU A 150 -7.72 -7.82 24.26
N VAL A 151 -6.69 -7.36 24.97
CA VAL A 151 -5.31 -7.29 24.49
C VAL A 151 -4.42 -8.07 25.45
N ILE A 152 -3.54 -8.89 24.88
CA ILE A 152 -2.58 -9.68 25.65
C ILE A 152 -1.19 -9.08 25.49
N ASN A 153 -0.49 -8.83 26.59
CA ASN A 153 0.88 -8.36 26.53
C ASN A 153 1.86 -9.54 26.30
N TYR A 154 2.11 -9.85 25.02
CA TYR A 154 3.09 -10.86 24.61
C TYR A 154 4.53 -10.36 24.54
N GLN A 155 4.88 -9.17 25.06
CA GLN A 155 6.25 -8.65 24.96
C GLN A 155 7.32 -9.61 25.50
N GLY A 156 7.05 -10.32 26.60
CA GLY A 156 7.98 -11.33 27.12
C GLY A 156 8.09 -12.55 26.21
N ILE A 157 6.95 -13.07 25.74
CA ILE A 157 6.92 -14.21 24.78
C ILE A 157 7.64 -13.84 23.48
N ASN A 158 7.37 -12.66 22.93
CA ASN A 158 8.00 -12.17 21.69
C ASN A 158 9.52 -12.05 21.78
N LYS A 159 10.12 -11.94 22.98
CA LYS A 159 11.58 -11.91 23.15
C LYS A 159 12.23 -13.28 23.00
N ILE A 160 11.54 -14.33 23.44
CA ILE A 160 12.05 -15.71 23.44
C ILE A 160 11.72 -16.46 22.14
N LEU A 161 10.71 -16.01 21.39
CA LEU A 161 10.36 -16.61 20.10
C LEU A 161 11.45 -16.35 19.05
N GLU A 162 11.69 -17.34 18.20
CA GLU A 162 12.45 -17.17 16.97
C GLU A 162 11.70 -16.23 16.03
N PHE A 163 12.42 -15.32 15.39
CA PHE A 163 11.81 -14.38 14.45
C PHE A 163 11.41 -15.10 13.16
N ASP A 164 10.14 -14.99 12.77
CA ASP A 164 9.68 -15.47 11.46
C ASP A 164 10.15 -14.50 10.36
N GLY A 165 11.10 -14.95 9.54
CA GLY A 165 11.69 -14.17 8.46
C GLY A 165 10.83 -14.04 7.21
N TYR A 166 9.57 -14.50 7.23
CA TYR A 166 8.68 -14.37 6.08
C TYR A 166 8.49 -12.92 5.67
N TYR A 167 8.69 -12.66 4.38
CA TYR A 167 8.66 -11.30 3.85
C TYR A 167 7.21 -10.85 3.63
N ILE A 168 6.82 -9.77 4.30
CA ILE A 168 5.54 -9.09 4.04
C ILE A 168 5.79 -8.02 2.97
N PRO A 169 5.03 -8.03 1.85
CA PRO A 169 5.23 -7.04 0.80
C PRO A 169 5.02 -5.62 1.34
N SER A 170 5.83 -4.68 0.86
CA SER A 170 5.59 -3.27 1.19
C SER A 170 4.32 -2.79 0.52
N ARG A 171 3.66 -1.80 1.13
CA ARG A 171 2.51 -1.12 0.52
C ARG A 171 2.86 -0.58 -0.87
N GLU A 172 4.03 0.05 -1.02
CA GLU A 172 4.47 0.59 -2.31
C GLU A 172 4.62 -0.50 -3.37
N HIS A 173 5.08 -1.70 -2.99
CA HIS A 173 5.14 -2.84 -3.89
C HIS A 173 3.75 -3.22 -4.41
N LEU A 174 2.77 -3.36 -3.51
CA LEU A 174 1.40 -3.71 -3.89
C LEU A 174 0.77 -2.64 -4.79
N ILE A 175 1.01 -1.35 -4.52
CA ILE A 175 0.51 -0.25 -5.35
C ILE A 175 1.04 -0.36 -6.78
N ASP A 176 2.35 -0.60 -6.92
CA ASP A 176 2.99 -0.70 -8.23
C ASP A 176 2.54 -1.94 -9.02
N CYS A 177 1.89 -2.91 -8.37
CA CYS A 177 1.27 -4.06 -9.05
C CYS A 177 -0.17 -3.81 -9.53
N ILE A 178 -0.85 -2.76 -9.05
CA ILE A 178 -2.28 -2.46 -9.38
C ILE A 178 -2.40 -1.69 -10.72
N LYS A 179 -1.45 -1.87 -11.64
CA LYS A 179 -1.39 -1.12 -12.91
C LYS A 179 -2.60 -1.43 -13.80
N GLY A 180 -3.15 -0.39 -14.42
CA GLY A 180 -4.24 -0.47 -15.40
C GLY A 180 -5.61 -0.86 -14.84
N ALA A 181 -5.73 -1.06 -13.53
CA ALA A 181 -6.98 -1.42 -12.91
C ALA A 181 -7.97 -0.24 -12.87
N LYS A 182 -9.23 -0.54 -13.14
CA LYS A 182 -10.35 0.42 -13.16
C LYS A 182 -11.52 0.00 -12.28
N VAL A 183 -11.59 -1.28 -11.96
CA VAL A 183 -12.65 -1.89 -11.14
C VAL A 183 -12.00 -2.63 -9.99
N PHE A 184 -12.51 -2.37 -8.79
CA PHE A 184 -11.91 -2.85 -7.54
C PHE A 184 -12.97 -3.50 -6.66
N SER A 185 -12.56 -4.55 -5.95
CA SER A 185 -13.29 -5.12 -4.83
C SER A 185 -12.35 -5.34 -3.66
N LYS A 186 -12.81 -5.05 -2.44
CA LYS A 186 -12.05 -5.25 -1.22
C LYS A 186 -12.81 -6.18 -0.29
N PHE A 187 -12.07 -7.09 0.33
CA PHE A 187 -12.56 -8.01 1.35
C PHE A 187 -11.65 -7.99 2.58
N ASP A 188 -12.25 -8.22 3.75
CA ASP A 188 -11.56 -8.34 5.03
C ASP A 188 -11.89 -9.70 5.63
N CYS A 189 -10.87 -10.41 6.11
CA CYS A 189 -11.07 -11.67 6.79
C CYS A 189 -11.75 -11.45 8.15
N LYS A 190 -12.87 -12.14 8.41
CA LYS A 190 -13.57 -12.06 9.70
C LYS A 190 -12.63 -12.52 10.82
N SER A 191 -12.11 -11.58 11.60
CA SER A 191 -11.13 -11.85 12.65
C SER A 191 -10.01 -12.77 12.15
N GLY A 192 -9.37 -12.40 11.03
CA GLY A 192 -8.49 -13.29 10.23
C GLY A 192 -7.56 -14.17 11.06
N PHE A 193 -6.77 -13.61 11.98
CA PHE A 193 -5.89 -14.40 12.86
C PHE A 193 -6.59 -15.56 13.57
N TYR A 194 -7.84 -15.37 14.04
CA TYR A 194 -8.60 -16.40 14.75
C TYR A 194 -9.02 -17.57 13.86
N GLN A 195 -8.89 -17.45 12.54
CA GLN A 195 -9.16 -18.57 11.63
C GLN A 195 -8.00 -19.56 11.57
N ILE A 196 -6.79 -19.16 12.01
CA ILE A 196 -5.61 -20.05 11.99
C ILE A 196 -5.56 -20.81 13.30
N LYS A 197 -5.50 -22.15 13.22
CA LYS A 197 -5.42 -23.01 14.40
C LYS A 197 -4.03 -22.98 15.00
N MET A 198 -3.92 -23.00 16.31
CA MET A 198 -2.63 -23.23 16.97
C MET A 198 -2.29 -24.72 16.97
N GLU A 199 -1.04 -25.04 16.62
CA GLU A 199 -0.48 -26.36 16.88
C GLU A 199 -0.49 -26.63 18.40
N ASN A 200 -0.84 -27.87 18.79
CA ASN A 200 -1.02 -28.25 20.19
C ASN A 200 0.20 -27.95 21.07
N GLU A 201 1.42 -28.20 20.58
CA GLU A 201 2.66 -27.92 21.32
C GLU A 201 2.93 -26.43 21.49
N SER A 202 2.47 -25.63 20.52
CA SER A 202 2.64 -24.19 20.47
C SER A 202 1.61 -23.43 21.32
N LYS A 203 0.43 -24.03 21.61
CA LYS A 203 -0.63 -23.42 22.41
C LYS A 203 -0.15 -22.87 23.76
N LYS A 204 0.76 -23.58 24.44
CA LYS A 204 1.27 -23.20 25.77
C LYS A 204 1.88 -21.80 25.82
N PHE A 205 2.44 -21.30 24.71
CA PHE A 205 3.04 -19.96 24.61
C PHE A 205 2.01 -18.84 24.45
N THR A 206 0.79 -19.19 24.06
CA THR A 206 -0.33 -18.23 23.95
C THR A 206 -1.03 -17.99 25.28
N ALA A 207 -0.68 -18.75 26.31
CA ALA A 207 -1.35 -18.70 27.61
C ALA A 207 -1.32 -17.30 28.22
N PHE A 208 -2.49 -16.86 28.70
CA PHE A 208 -2.65 -15.56 29.30
C PHE A 208 -3.49 -15.62 30.57
N SER A 209 -3.30 -14.63 31.44
CA SER A 209 -4.01 -14.54 32.72
C SER A 209 -4.80 -13.25 32.84
N THR A 210 -5.97 -13.38 33.46
CA THR A 210 -6.81 -12.28 33.92
C THR A 210 -7.03 -12.46 35.43
N PRO A 211 -7.61 -11.49 36.15
CA PRO A 211 -7.97 -11.68 37.56
C PRO A 211 -8.93 -12.86 37.83
N GLN A 212 -9.53 -13.45 36.79
CA GLN A 212 -10.53 -14.51 36.90
C GLN A 212 -9.95 -15.91 36.64
N GLY A 213 -8.75 -16.02 36.07
CA GLY A 213 -8.14 -17.30 35.73
C GLY A 213 -7.08 -17.22 34.64
N GLN A 214 -6.56 -18.38 34.27
CA GLN A 214 -5.63 -18.58 33.16
C GLN A 214 -6.34 -19.28 32.01
N TYR A 215 -6.07 -18.83 30.79
CA TYR A 215 -6.68 -19.30 29.56
C TYR A 215 -5.61 -19.50 28.48
N ILE A 216 -5.89 -20.36 27.52
CA ILE A 216 -5.02 -20.69 26.39
C ILE A 216 -5.79 -20.49 25.09
N TRP A 217 -5.13 -19.96 24.06
CA TRP A 217 -5.75 -19.80 22.75
C TRP A 217 -5.67 -21.10 21.92
N ASN A 218 -6.80 -21.45 21.30
CA ASN A 218 -6.90 -22.52 20.32
C ASN A 218 -6.56 -22.04 18.89
N VAL A 219 -6.57 -20.74 18.71
CA VAL A 219 -6.36 -20.03 17.44
C VAL A 219 -5.20 -19.06 17.58
N LEU A 220 -4.62 -18.59 16.47
CA LEU A 220 -3.52 -17.64 16.48
C LEU A 220 -4.00 -16.30 17.09
N PRO A 221 -3.49 -15.88 18.27
CA PRO A 221 -3.92 -14.63 18.87
C PRO A 221 -3.18 -13.44 18.26
N MET A 222 -3.84 -12.28 18.29
CA MET A 222 -3.18 -11.00 18.00
C MET A 222 -2.13 -10.67 19.08
N GLY A 223 -1.08 -9.93 18.69
CA GLY A 223 -0.03 -9.43 19.60
C GLY A 223 1.25 -10.27 19.64
N LEU A 224 1.22 -11.50 19.12
CA LEU A 224 2.43 -12.27 18.85
C LEU A 224 3.21 -11.66 17.70
N ALA A 225 4.54 -11.59 17.83
CA ALA A 225 5.42 -10.95 16.85
C ALA A 225 5.35 -11.60 15.46
N ASN A 226 5.16 -12.93 15.41
CA ASN A 226 5.13 -13.71 14.18
C ASN A 226 3.71 -13.88 13.59
N ALA A 227 2.67 -13.43 14.28
CA ALA A 227 1.29 -13.62 13.81
C ALA A 227 1.05 -13.03 12.40
N PRO A 228 1.50 -11.79 12.10
CA PRO A 228 1.38 -11.22 10.75
C PRO A 228 2.06 -12.06 9.66
N GLN A 229 3.24 -12.60 9.93
CA GLN A 229 4.03 -13.41 9.01
C GLN A 229 3.37 -14.75 8.72
N ILE A 230 2.87 -15.43 9.76
CA ILE A 230 2.11 -16.68 9.63
C ILE A 230 0.86 -16.45 8.78
N PHE A 231 0.14 -15.35 9.04
CA PHE A 231 -1.06 -15.01 8.28
C PHE A 231 -0.75 -14.66 6.82
N GLN A 232 0.23 -13.79 6.57
CA GLN A 232 0.62 -13.42 5.21
C GLN A 232 1.07 -14.66 4.42
N ARG A 233 1.90 -15.53 5.01
CA ARG A 233 2.34 -16.78 4.37
C ARG A 233 1.17 -17.69 4.00
N LYS A 234 0.15 -17.77 4.85
CA LYS A 234 -1.08 -18.50 4.53
C LYS A 234 -1.74 -17.89 3.29
N MET A 235 -1.95 -16.58 3.29
CA MET A 235 -2.67 -15.90 2.21
C MET A 235 -1.91 -15.98 0.88
N ASP A 236 -0.59 -15.80 0.91
CA ASP A 236 0.24 -15.91 -0.28
C ASP A 236 0.21 -17.33 -0.83
N ASN A 237 0.29 -18.36 0.01
CA ASN A 237 0.15 -19.75 -0.45
C ASN A 237 -1.23 -20.05 -1.04
N LEU A 238 -2.27 -19.42 -0.50
CA LEU A 238 -3.65 -19.58 -0.94
C LEU A 238 -3.88 -18.93 -2.31
N PHE A 239 -3.29 -17.76 -2.54
CA PHE A 239 -3.53 -16.94 -3.73
C PHE A 239 -2.33 -16.81 -4.67
N LYS A 240 -1.28 -17.62 -4.50
CA LYS A 240 -0.05 -17.57 -5.29
C LYS A 240 -0.26 -17.61 -6.80
N ASP A 241 -1.31 -18.29 -7.26
CA ASP A 241 -1.61 -18.47 -8.68
C ASP A 241 -2.43 -17.29 -9.27
N TYR A 242 -2.80 -16.30 -8.43
CA TYR A 242 -3.69 -15.19 -8.78
C TYR A 242 -3.07 -13.81 -8.53
N PHE A 243 -1.74 -13.73 -8.46
CA PHE A 243 -0.99 -12.51 -8.14
C PHE A 243 -1.21 -11.34 -9.14
N GLU A 244 -1.72 -11.63 -10.34
CA GLU A 244 -1.95 -10.62 -11.39
C GLU A 244 -3.13 -9.69 -11.08
N PHE A 245 -4.13 -10.17 -10.33
CA PHE A 245 -5.35 -9.41 -10.04
C PHE A 245 -5.73 -9.40 -8.56
N MET A 246 -5.03 -10.18 -7.71
CA MET A 246 -5.31 -10.28 -6.29
C MET A 246 -4.10 -9.85 -5.46
N PHE A 247 -4.33 -8.89 -4.58
CA PHE A 247 -3.31 -8.26 -3.74
C PHE A 247 -3.69 -8.43 -2.28
N VAL A 248 -2.85 -9.14 -1.53
CA VAL A 248 -3.11 -9.43 -0.11
C VAL A 248 -2.08 -8.76 0.78
N TYR A 249 -2.58 -8.12 1.83
CA TYR A 249 -1.77 -7.59 2.91
C TYR A 249 -2.39 -7.99 4.25
N ILE A 250 -1.83 -9.03 4.84
CA ILE A 250 -2.34 -9.68 6.05
C ILE A 250 -3.83 -10.01 5.83
N ASP A 251 -4.75 -9.38 6.57
CA ASP A 251 -6.19 -9.66 6.55
C ASP A 251 -6.95 -8.93 5.43
N ASP A 252 -6.33 -7.90 4.81
CA ASP A 252 -6.92 -7.08 3.75
C ASP A 252 -6.63 -7.71 2.37
N ILE A 253 -7.70 -7.96 1.60
CA ILE A 253 -7.63 -8.52 0.25
C ILE A 253 -8.21 -7.52 -0.74
N LEU A 254 -7.46 -7.19 -1.78
CA LEU A 254 -7.90 -6.36 -2.89
C LEU A 254 -7.90 -7.18 -4.18
N ILE A 255 -9.02 -7.12 -4.90
CA ILE A 255 -9.14 -7.59 -6.27
C ILE A 255 -9.18 -6.36 -7.16
N ALA A 256 -8.29 -6.28 -8.14
CA ALA A 256 -8.22 -5.16 -9.08
C ALA A 256 -8.26 -5.68 -10.51
N SER A 257 -9.00 -5.02 -11.40
CA SER A 257 -9.20 -5.52 -12.77
C SER A 257 -9.35 -4.38 -13.77
N LYS A 258 -8.95 -4.61 -15.02
CA LYS A 258 -8.94 -3.59 -16.08
C LYS A 258 -10.34 -3.19 -16.56
N ASN A 259 -11.32 -4.09 -16.42
CA ASN A 259 -12.71 -3.88 -16.81
C ASN A 259 -13.65 -4.76 -15.98
N MET A 260 -14.96 -4.49 -16.05
CA MET A 260 -15.98 -5.20 -15.27
C MET A 260 -16.11 -6.69 -15.64
N LYS A 261 -15.98 -7.03 -16.93
CA LYS A 261 -16.12 -8.42 -17.41
C LYS A 261 -15.04 -9.33 -16.80
N ASP A 262 -13.79 -8.88 -16.79
CA ASP A 262 -12.71 -9.62 -16.15
C ASP A 262 -12.86 -9.61 -14.63
N HIS A 263 -13.35 -8.50 -14.06
CA HIS A 263 -13.59 -8.40 -12.63
C HIS A 263 -14.60 -9.44 -12.11
N ILE A 264 -15.68 -9.68 -12.85
CA ILE A 264 -16.68 -10.71 -12.52
C ILE A 264 -16.00 -12.10 -12.46
N LYS A 265 -15.18 -12.46 -13.45
CA LYS A 265 -14.43 -13.73 -13.46
C LYS A 265 -13.44 -13.82 -12.30
N HIS A 266 -12.72 -12.74 -12.02
CA HIS A 266 -11.77 -12.69 -10.89
C HIS A 266 -12.48 -12.87 -9.55
N LEU A 267 -13.69 -12.32 -9.39
CA LEU A 267 -14.51 -12.50 -8.21
C LEU A 267 -15.04 -13.93 -8.07
N GLU A 268 -15.36 -14.62 -9.16
CA GLU A 268 -15.71 -16.05 -9.16
C GLU A 268 -14.54 -16.90 -8.67
N ILE A 269 -13.36 -16.71 -9.27
CA ILE A 269 -12.12 -17.40 -8.88
C ILE A 269 -11.80 -17.16 -7.41
N PHE A 270 -11.88 -15.90 -6.96
CA PHE A 270 -11.69 -15.52 -5.57
C PHE A 270 -12.68 -16.24 -4.64
N SER A 271 -13.97 -16.23 -5.01
CA SER A 271 -15.01 -16.89 -4.21
C SER A 271 -14.74 -18.40 -4.09
N ASP A 272 -14.36 -19.06 -5.18
CA ASP A 272 -14.03 -20.49 -5.19
C ASP A 272 -12.79 -20.78 -4.32
N ALA A 273 -11.75 -19.96 -4.42
CA ALA A 273 -10.53 -20.10 -3.62
C ALA A 273 -10.83 -19.95 -2.12
N CYS A 274 -11.58 -18.92 -1.72
CA CYS A 274 -11.99 -18.74 -0.32
C CYS A 274 -12.83 -19.91 0.18
N HIS A 275 -13.78 -20.38 -0.64
CA HIS A 275 -14.65 -21.48 -0.26
C HIS A 275 -13.86 -22.78 -0.05
N LYS A 276 -12.96 -23.10 -0.98
CA LYS A 276 -12.14 -24.31 -0.93
C LYS A 276 -11.27 -24.37 0.33
N GLU A 277 -10.70 -23.23 0.72
CA GLU A 277 -9.70 -23.14 1.80
C GLU A 277 -10.33 -22.71 3.14
N GLY A 278 -11.66 -22.58 3.19
CA GLY A 278 -12.41 -22.27 4.41
C GLY A 278 -12.13 -20.87 4.95
N LEU A 279 -11.82 -19.89 4.08
CA LEU A 279 -11.58 -18.52 4.49
C LEU A 279 -12.92 -17.83 4.78
N VAL A 280 -13.04 -17.26 5.98
CA VAL A 280 -14.24 -16.53 6.39
C VAL A 280 -14.08 -15.03 6.15
N LEU A 281 -14.99 -14.45 5.38
CA LEU A 281 -14.97 -13.04 5.02
C LEU A 281 -16.02 -12.25 5.84
N SER A 282 -15.74 -10.96 6.07
CA SER A 282 -16.67 -10.04 6.71
C SER A 282 -17.55 -9.34 5.68
N GLU A 283 -18.84 -9.66 5.65
CA GLU A 283 -19.81 -9.03 4.74
C GLU A 283 -19.86 -7.50 4.93
N LYS A 284 -19.94 -7.04 6.18
CA LYS A 284 -20.06 -5.61 6.52
C LYS A 284 -18.88 -4.74 6.06
N LYS A 285 -17.72 -5.36 5.81
CA LYS A 285 -16.50 -4.67 5.37
C LYS A 285 -16.17 -4.93 3.90
N ALA A 286 -16.97 -5.76 3.22
CA ALA A 286 -16.77 -6.05 1.81
C ALA A 286 -17.26 -4.86 0.97
N THR A 287 -16.45 -4.45 0.00
CA THR A 287 -16.80 -3.46 -1.02
C THR A 287 -16.62 -4.14 -2.37
N ILE A 288 -17.67 -4.21 -3.19
CA ILE A 288 -17.65 -5.03 -4.42
C ILE A 288 -17.89 -4.17 -5.66
N ALA A 289 -16.99 -4.30 -6.63
CA ALA A 289 -17.06 -3.75 -7.98
C ALA A 289 -17.29 -2.23 -8.03
N VAL A 290 -16.35 -1.48 -7.46
CA VAL A 290 -16.33 -0.01 -7.44
C VAL A 290 -15.17 0.54 -8.27
N ASN A 291 -15.28 1.76 -8.76
CA ASN A 291 -14.21 2.43 -9.52
C ASN A 291 -13.19 3.16 -8.65
N LYS A 292 -13.49 3.34 -7.36
CA LYS A 292 -12.65 4.02 -6.37
C LYS A 292 -12.67 3.23 -5.06
N ILE A 293 -11.50 2.90 -4.52
CA ILE A 293 -11.37 1.99 -3.36
C ILE A 293 -10.34 2.47 -2.34
N GLU A 294 -10.62 2.22 -1.06
CA GLU A 294 -9.70 2.45 0.04
C GLU A 294 -8.89 1.19 0.37
N PHE A 295 -7.57 1.25 0.22
CA PHE A 295 -6.67 0.12 0.49
C PHE A 295 -5.37 0.62 1.15
N LEU A 296 -4.95 0.01 2.27
CA LEU A 296 -3.69 0.31 2.96
C LEU A 296 -3.40 1.81 3.20
N GLY A 297 -4.43 2.56 3.60
CA GLY A 297 -4.31 3.99 3.92
C GLY A 297 -4.20 4.90 2.71
N ILE A 298 -4.40 4.37 1.50
CA ILE A 298 -4.53 5.15 0.27
C ILE A 298 -5.89 4.93 -0.37
N LEU A 299 -6.27 5.87 -1.21
CA LEU A 299 -7.48 5.89 -2.00
C LEU A 299 -7.05 5.73 -3.46
N ILE A 300 -7.55 4.69 -4.12
CA ILE A 300 -7.12 4.25 -5.46
C ILE A 300 -8.30 4.39 -6.41
N ASP A 301 -8.05 4.92 -7.60
CA ASP A 301 -8.96 4.86 -8.74
C ASP A 301 -8.16 4.78 -10.06
N GLU A 302 -8.85 4.85 -11.19
CA GLU A 302 -8.21 4.74 -12.51
C GLU A 302 -7.20 5.86 -12.81
N THR A 303 -7.28 7.02 -12.12
CA THR A 303 -6.40 8.15 -12.41
C THR A 303 -5.19 8.20 -11.49
N GLY A 304 -5.24 7.52 -10.33
CA GLY A 304 -4.06 7.36 -9.48
C GLY A 304 -4.38 7.03 -8.03
N ILE A 305 -3.51 7.52 -7.15
CA ILE A 305 -3.59 7.31 -5.70
C ILE A 305 -3.61 8.63 -4.95
N GLU A 306 -4.36 8.66 -3.86
CA GLU A 306 -4.45 9.76 -2.91
C GLU A 306 -4.26 9.21 -1.49
N LEU A 307 -3.82 10.04 -0.54
CA LEU A 307 -3.79 9.65 0.87
C LEU A 307 -5.22 9.69 1.42
N GLN A 308 -5.60 8.73 2.28
CA GLN A 308 -6.93 8.76 2.91
C GLN A 308 -7.08 9.95 3.87
N GLU A 309 -8.25 10.60 3.84
CA GLU A 309 -8.50 11.83 4.61
C GLU A 309 -8.33 11.63 6.11
N HIS A 310 -8.71 10.47 6.67
CA HIS A 310 -8.54 10.21 8.10
C HIS A 310 -7.06 10.27 8.57
N ILE A 311 -6.10 10.02 7.67
CA ILE A 311 -4.66 10.11 7.95
C ILE A 311 -4.22 11.57 7.90
N VAL A 312 -4.73 12.33 6.92
CA VAL A 312 -4.54 13.78 6.82
C VAL A 312 -5.09 14.48 8.07
N GLU A 313 -6.30 14.14 8.49
CA GLU A 313 -6.93 14.62 9.73
C GLU A 313 -6.08 14.29 10.94
N LYS A 314 -5.53 13.06 11.02
CA LYS A 314 -4.65 12.67 12.12
C LYS A 314 -3.43 13.58 12.20
N ILE A 315 -2.79 13.91 11.07
CA ILE A 315 -1.66 14.85 11.00
C ILE A 315 -2.11 16.26 11.42
N ARG A 316 -3.25 16.73 10.89
CA ARG A 316 -3.84 18.04 11.19
C ARG A 316 -4.10 18.24 12.69
N ASN A 317 -4.60 17.19 13.35
CA ASN A 317 -5.00 17.19 14.76
C ASN A 317 -3.85 17.03 15.76
N PHE A 318 -2.60 16.77 15.33
CA PHE A 318 -1.47 16.83 16.25
C PHE A 318 -1.36 18.24 16.86
N PRO A 319 -0.83 18.42 18.08
CA PRO A 319 -0.48 19.75 18.56
C PRO A 319 0.68 20.35 17.74
N ASP A 320 0.73 21.69 17.62
CA ASP A 320 1.84 22.38 16.95
C ASP A 320 3.16 22.25 17.75
N VAL A 321 3.05 22.18 19.08
CA VAL A 321 4.17 22.00 19.99
C VAL A 321 4.16 20.58 20.52
N LEU A 322 5.24 19.83 20.25
CA LEU A 322 5.38 18.44 20.70
C LEU A 322 6.16 18.39 22.02
N LYS A 323 5.61 17.65 22.98
CA LYS A 323 6.03 17.69 24.39
C LYS A 323 7.33 16.94 24.66
N ASP A 324 7.62 15.90 23.88
CA ASP A 324 8.77 15.03 24.06
C ASP A 324 9.12 14.28 22.77
N LYS A 325 10.22 13.53 22.83
CA LYS A 325 10.71 12.69 21.75
C LYS A 325 9.69 11.66 21.27
N LYS A 326 8.87 11.09 22.17
CA LYS A 326 7.86 10.07 21.79
C LYS A 326 6.73 10.72 21.00
N HIS A 327 6.28 11.91 21.38
CA HIS A 327 5.31 12.70 20.62
C HIS A 327 5.86 13.09 19.23
N LEU A 328 7.12 13.52 19.14
CA LEU A 328 7.79 13.79 17.85
C LEU A 328 7.89 12.54 16.98
N GLN A 329 8.31 11.40 17.54
CA GLN A 329 8.36 10.12 16.82
C GLN A 329 6.98 9.68 16.33
N SER A 330 5.94 9.89 17.13
CA SER A 330 4.55 9.60 16.76
C SER A 330 4.11 10.47 15.58
N PHE A 331 4.32 11.79 15.65
CA PHE A 331 4.02 12.73 14.56
C PHE A 331 4.76 12.35 13.27
N LEU A 332 6.09 12.21 13.34
CA LEU A 332 6.91 11.86 12.18
C LEU A 332 6.58 10.47 11.65
N GLY A 333 6.13 9.53 12.49
CA GLY A 333 5.63 8.23 12.07
C GLY A 333 4.45 8.33 11.10
N VAL A 334 3.47 9.18 11.42
CA VAL A 334 2.31 9.41 10.55
C VAL A 334 2.72 10.20 9.30
N VAL A 335 3.58 11.22 9.43
CA VAL A 335 4.08 11.98 8.27
C VAL A 335 4.88 11.09 7.30
N ASN A 336 5.71 10.17 7.82
CA ASN A 336 6.47 9.22 6.98
C ASN A 336 5.53 8.27 6.21
N PHE A 337 4.37 7.92 6.75
CA PHE A 337 3.36 7.13 6.04
C PHE A 337 2.85 7.84 4.78
N ALA A 338 2.75 9.17 4.81
CA ALA A 338 2.42 10.04 3.69
C ALA A 338 3.63 10.40 2.79
N GLY A 339 4.83 9.91 3.12
CA GLY A 339 6.07 10.42 2.55
C GLY A 339 6.21 10.32 1.03
N ILE A 340 5.54 9.37 0.38
CA ILE A 340 5.55 9.25 -1.10
C ILE A 340 4.80 10.38 -1.80
N PHE A 341 3.89 11.06 -1.09
CA PHE A 341 3.09 12.21 -1.55
C PHE A 341 3.75 13.56 -1.23
N ILE A 342 4.67 13.58 -0.27
CA ILE A 342 5.27 14.82 0.22
C ILE A 342 6.51 15.15 -0.59
N LYS A 343 6.40 16.23 -1.36
CA LYS A 343 7.53 16.88 -2.01
C LYS A 343 8.59 17.28 -0.96
N ASP A 344 9.83 16.81 -1.14
CA ASP A 344 10.99 17.15 -0.30
C ASP A 344 10.74 17.04 1.23
N LEU A 345 10.27 15.88 1.66
CA LEU A 345 10.07 15.62 3.10
C LEU A 345 11.38 15.73 3.92
N ALA A 346 12.55 15.61 3.29
CA ALA A 346 13.84 15.70 3.96
C ALA A 346 14.12 17.10 4.52
N LYS A 347 13.71 18.16 3.81
CA LYS A 347 13.81 19.56 4.26
C LYS A 347 13.26 19.76 5.67
N TYR A 348 12.00 19.36 5.89
CA TYR A 348 11.32 19.54 7.17
C TYR A 348 11.93 18.68 8.28
N ARG A 349 12.47 17.51 7.94
CA ARG A 349 13.05 16.58 8.91
C ARG A 349 14.41 17.02 9.46
N LYS A 350 15.12 17.91 8.76
CA LYS A 350 16.44 18.39 9.16
C LYS A 350 16.42 18.94 10.59
N ASP A 351 15.47 19.83 10.86
CA ASP A 351 15.40 20.56 12.12
C ASP A 351 15.00 19.65 13.29
N PHE A 352 14.29 18.55 13.03
CA PHE A 352 13.93 17.56 14.05
C PHE A 352 15.04 16.56 14.36
N ARG A 353 16.08 16.44 13.52
CA ARG A 353 17.11 15.41 13.67
C ARG A 353 17.88 15.49 15.00
N PRO A 354 18.27 16.67 15.51
CA PRO A 354 18.90 16.78 16.82
C PRO A 354 17.99 16.25 17.95
N LEU A 355 16.71 16.60 17.93
CA LEU A 355 15.72 16.15 18.92
C LEU A 355 15.52 14.63 18.94
N LEU A 356 15.70 13.97 17.79
CA LEU A 356 15.62 12.52 17.69
C LEU A 356 16.87 11.80 18.24
N LYS A 357 18.01 12.48 18.31
CA LYS A 357 19.24 11.96 18.93
C LYS A 357 19.29 12.17 20.44
N GLU A 358 18.47 13.07 20.98
CA GLU A 358 18.39 13.30 22.43
C GLU A 358 18.09 12.01 23.20
N THR A 359 18.84 11.82 24.29
CA THR A 359 18.67 10.74 25.27
C THR A 359 17.90 11.25 26.49
N GLU A 360 17.48 10.38 27.40
CA GLU A 360 16.79 10.77 28.65
C GLU A 360 17.59 11.76 29.51
N SER A 361 18.92 11.80 29.35
CA SER A 361 19.83 12.76 30.00
C SER A 361 19.90 14.13 29.32
N SER A 362 19.28 14.31 28.16
CA SER A 362 19.25 15.56 27.39
C SER A 362 17.96 16.32 27.71
N LYS A 363 18.05 17.62 28.06
CA LYS A 363 16.85 18.46 28.19
C LYS A 363 16.17 18.59 26.82
N TRP A 364 14.87 18.34 26.73
CA TRP A 364 14.06 18.56 25.52
C TRP A 364 14.13 20.03 25.07
N LYS A 365 14.83 20.31 23.96
CA LYS A 365 15.04 21.67 23.44
C LYS A 365 14.08 21.99 22.30
N TRP A 366 12.80 22.14 22.62
CA TRP A 366 11.83 22.64 21.65
C TRP A 366 12.00 24.15 21.44
N GLU A 367 11.90 24.61 20.19
CA GLU A 367 12.18 25.97 19.74
C GLU A 367 11.13 26.36 18.70
N GLU A 368 10.99 27.66 18.39
CA GLU A 368 9.96 28.13 17.46
C GLU A 368 10.12 27.55 16.04
N ILE A 369 11.37 27.30 15.61
CA ILE A 369 11.63 26.64 14.32
C ILE A 369 10.95 25.26 14.24
N HIS A 370 10.93 24.50 15.33
CA HIS A 370 10.31 23.18 15.38
C HIS A 370 8.78 23.29 15.25
N THR A 371 8.17 24.25 15.96
CA THR A 371 6.73 24.57 15.84
C THR A 371 6.38 24.95 14.41
N GLN A 372 7.19 25.81 13.79
CA GLN A 372 7.02 26.24 12.42
C GLN A 372 7.07 25.05 11.44
N ARG A 373 8.03 24.13 11.58
CA ARG A 373 8.10 22.92 10.75
C ARG A 373 6.90 21.99 10.93
N VAL A 374 6.35 21.86 12.13
CA VAL A 374 5.11 21.11 12.35
C VAL A 374 3.95 21.74 11.58
N ARG A 375 3.77 23.07 11.68
CA ARG A 375 2.71 23.80 10.96
C ARG A 375 2.85 23.67 9.44
N GLU A 376 4.05 23.84 8.92
CA GLU A 376 4.34 23.68 7.49
C GLU A 376 4.02 22.26 7.01
N LEU A 377 4.45 21.23 7.76
CA LEU A 377 4.15 19.84 7.41
C LEU A 377 2.65 19.56 7.41
N LYS A 378 1.89 20.09 8.37
CA LYS A 378 0.43 19.98 8.39
C LYS A 378 -0.22 20.64 7.18
N GLN A 379 0.26 21.81 6.78
CA GLN A 379 -0.25 22.52 5.62
C GLN A 379 0.05 21.76 4.33
N VAL A 380 1.27 21.24 4.17
CA VAL A 380 1.66 20.40 3.03
C VAL A 380 0.82 19.12 2.98
N CYS A 381 0.66 18.44 4.12
CA CYS A 381 -0.14 17.22 4.19
C CYS A 381 -1.64 17.44 3.92
N SER A 382 -2.13 18.67 4.12
CA SER A 382 -3.52 19.02 3.81
C SER A 382 -3.76 19.30 2.32
N ASN A 383 -2.69 19.48 1.53
CA ASN A 383 -2.76 19.80 0.11
C ASN A 383 -1.88 18.85 -0.70
N LEU A 384 -1.94 17.55 -0.38
CA LEU A 384 -1.15 16.54 -1.08
C LEU A 384 -1.67 16.36 -2.51
N PRO A 385 -0.78 16.25 -3.51
CA PRO A 385 -1.20 15.97 -4.86
C PRO A 385 -1.69 14.53 -4.97
N LYS A 386 -2.64 14.31 -5.88
CA LYS A 386 -2.90 12.99 -6.42
C LYS A 386 -1.68 12.52 -7.21
N LEU A 387 -1.28 11.28 -7.00
CA LEU A 387 -0.13 10.69 -7.69
C LEU A 387 -0.60 9.68 -8.73
N ALA A 388 -0.01 9.72 -9.91
CA ALA A 388 -0.30 8.74 -10.95
C ALA A 388 0.26 7.34 -10.59
N ILE A 389 -0.36 6.30 -11.16
CA ILE A 389 0.20 4.96 -11.23
C ILE A 389 0.75 4.76 -12.66
N PRO A 390 2.07 4.59 -12.84
CA PRO A 390 2.67 4.29 -14.13
C PRO A 390 2.08 3.04 -14.80
N GLN A 391 1.62 3.18 -16.04
CA GLN A 391 1.24 2.07 -16.92
C GLN A 391 2.46 1.51 -17.66
N ASP A 392 2.32 0.40 -18.37
CA ASP A 392 3.45 -0.24 -19.06
C ASP A 392 3.88 0.50 -20.33
N GLU A 393 2.98 1.27 -20.93
CA GLU A 393 3.23 2.09 -22.11
C GLU A 393 3.73 3.50 -21.78
N ASP A 394 3.63 3.92 -20.50
CA ASP A 394 4.02 5.27 -20.08
C ASP A 394 5.54 5.48 -20.18
N GLU A 395 5.93 6.61 -20.77
CA GLU A 395 7.30 7.13 -20.73
C GLU A 395 7.60 7.71 -19.34
N LEU A 396 8.60 7.13 -18.67
CA LEU A 396 8.97 7.55 -17.32
C LEU A 396 10.15 8.50 -17.33
N VAL A 397 10.12 9.46 -16.41
CA VAL A 397 11.19 10.43 -16.19
C VAL A 397 11.54 10.44 -14.71
N VAL A 398 12.81 10.22 -14.41
CA VAL A 398 13.36 10.33 -13.06
C VAL A 398 14.15 11.62 -12.97
N TYR A 399 13.78 12.45 -12.01
CA TYR A 399 14.53 13.63 -11.62
C TYR A 399 15.21 13.37 -10.30
N THR A 400 16.48 13.74 -10.19
CA THR A 400 17.23 13.65 -8.95
C THR A 400 18.00 14.91 -8.69
N ASP A 401 18.15 15.26 -7.43
CA ASP A 401 18.95 16.39 -6.99
C ASP A 401 19.49 16.12 -5.58
N ALA A 402 20.61 16.76 -5.26
CA ALA A 402 21.21 16.73 -3.94
C ALA A 402 21.88 18.07 -3.62
N ASN A 403 21.83 18.44 -2.35
CA ASN A 403 22.60 19.56 -1.81
C ASN A 403 23.56 19.08 -0.72
N ASP A 404 24.11 20.00 0.06
CA ASP A 404 25.11 19.67 1.06
C ASP A 404 24.65 18.68 2.13
N TYR A 405 23.36 18.61 2.43
CA TYR A 405 22.84 17.86 3.58
C TYR A 405 21.64 16.95 3.29
N ARG A 406 21.01 17.06 2.10
CA ARG A 406 19.89 16.21 1.68
C ARG A 406 19.97 15.83 0.21
N TRP A 407 19.24 14.77 -0.12
CA TRP A 407 18.99 14.33 -1.50
C TRP A 407 17.50 14.12 -1.70
N ALA A 408 17.05 14.25 -2.94
CA ALA A 408 15.67 14.03 -3.33
C ALA A 408 15.58 13.45 -4.74
N ALA A 409 14.46 12.78 -4.99
CA ALA A 409 14.10 12.33 -6.32
C ALA A 409 12.58 12.35 -6.51
N VAL A 410 12.14 12.55 -7.74
CA VAL A 410 10.75 12.38 -8.15
C VAL A 410 10.68 11.50 -9.39
N LEU A 411 9.76 10.53 -9.35
CA LEU A 411 9.34 9.75 -10.50
C LEU A 411 8.15 10.45 -11.13
N MET A 412 8.26 10.77 -12.41
CA MET A 412 7.22 11.38 -13.23
C MET A 412 6.86 10.44 -14.38
N LYS A 413 5.62 10.52 -14.86
CA LYS A 413 5.24 9.97 -16.18
C LYS A 413 4.99 11.13 -17.14
N LYS A 414 5.39 10.99 -18.40
CA LYS A 414 5.01 11.97 -19.44
C LYS A 414 3.54 11.79 -19.82
N THR A 415 2.88 12.90 -20.10
CA THR A 415 1.53 12.93 -20.65
C THR A 415 1.51 13.82 -21.88
N THR A 416 0.38 13.86 -22.60
CA THR A 416 0.22 14.76 -23.74
C THR A 416 0.32 16.24 -23.36
N THR A 417 0.04 16.58 -22.10
CA THR A 417 -0.02 17.95 -21.58
C THR A 417 1.19 18.34 -20.72
N GLY A 418 2.12 17.42 -20.45
CA GLY A 418 3.30 17.68 -19.63
C GLY A 418 3.82 16.44 -18.92
N GLU A 419 4.03 16.55 -17.60
CA GLU A 419 4.50 15.45 -16.76
C GLU A 419 3.66 15.38 -15.48
N GLU A 420 3.28 14.18 -15.05
CA GLU A 420 2.50 13.94 -13.84
C GLU A 420 3.33 13.21 -12.76
N PRO A 421 3.28 13.65 -11.49
CA PRO A 421 4.04 13.02 -10.43
C PRO A 421 3.49 11.64 -10.09
N CYS A 422 4.39 10.66 -10.06
CA CYS A 422 4.08 9.30 -9.66
C CYS A 422 4.51 9.08 -8.20
N ARG A 423 5.73 9.44 -7.80
CA ARG A 423 6.20 9.24 -6.42
C ARG A 423 7.30 10.25 -6.07
N TYR A 424 7.31 10.70 -4.81
CA TYR A 424 8.43 11.45 -4.22
C TYR A 424 9.28 10.57 -3.32
N THR A 425 10.59 10.83 -3.27
CA THR A 425 11.47 10.26 -2.26
C THR A 425 12.61 11.22 -1.93
N GLY A 426 13.22 11.03 -0.77
CA GLY A 426 14.34 11.87 -0.34
C GLY A 426 14.74 11.58 1.11
N GLY A 427 15.93 12.03 1.47
CA GLY A 427 16.50 11.79 2.78
C GLY A 427 17.62 12.76 3.13
N LEU A 428 17.98 12.76 4.41
CA LEU A 428 19.14 13.49 4.91
C LEU A 428 20.39 12.62 4.77
N PHE A 429 21.50 13.24 4.42
CA PHE A 429 22.82 12.62 4.55
C PHE A 429 23.17 12.44 6.02
N SER A 430 23.94 11.40 6.37
CA SER A 430 24.58 11.33 7.68
C SER A 430 25.52 12.54 7.87
N GLU A 431 25.87 12.91 9.11
CA GLU A 431 26.78 14.06 9.33
C GLU A 431 28.12 13.83 8.63
N GLN A 432 28.64 12.60 8.71
CA GLN A 432 29.85 12.19 8.01
C GLN A 432 29.68 12.28 6.48
N GLN A 433 28.56 11.81 5.92
CA GLN A 433 28.30 11.88 4.48
C GLN A 433 28.21 13.33 4.00
N ALA A 434 27.53 14.19 4.74
CA ALA A 434 27.38 15.60 4.42
C ALA A 434 28.72 16.34 4.39
N GLN A 435 29.65 16.00 5.28
CA GLN A 435 30.97 16.66 5.38
C GLN A 435 32.01 16.07 4.41
N VAL A 436 32.01 14.75 4.21
CA VAL A 436 33.10 14.06 3.50
C VAL A 436 32.82 13.93 2.01
N TRP A 437 31.56 13.73 1.60
CA TRP A 437 31.26 13.47 0.19
C TRP A 437 31.29 14.76 -0.61
N HIS A 438 31.95 14.71 -1.77
CA HIS A 438 31.87 15.79 -2.75
C HIS A 438 30.45 15.89 -3.34
N ILE A 439 30.02 17.08 -3.79
CA ILE A 439 28.68 17.31 -4.34
C ILE A 439 28.32 16.34 -5.47
N ASN A 440 29.25 16.10 -6.40
CA ASN A 440 29.07 15.12 -7.48
C ASN A 440 28.74 13.70 -6.97
N GLU A 441 29.30 13.28 -5.82
CA GLU A 441 28.98 11.98 -5.23
C GLU A 441 27.60 11.98 -4.57
N LYS A 442 27.20 13.11 -3.96
CA LYS A 442 25.89 13.28 -3.32
C LYS A 442 24.77 13.20 -4.35
N GLU A 443 24.92 13.84 -5.50
CA GLU A 443 23.96 13.76 -6.59
C GLU A 443 23.91 12.36 -7.21
N PHE A 444 25.07 11.72 -7.42
CA PHE A 444 25.07 10.35 -7.92
C PHE A 444 24.43 9.37 -6.92
N PHE A 445 24.62 9.61 -5.62
CA PHE A 445 23.91 8.88 -4.58
C PHE A 445 22.40 9.07 -4.66
N ALA A 446 21.90 10.26 -5.02
CA ALA A 446 20.48 10.51 -5.21
C ALA A 446 19.91 9.63 -6.35
N VAL A 447 20.63 9.53 -7.48
CA VAL A 447 20.29 8.60 -8.59
C VAL A 447 20.22 7.16 -8.11
N TRP A 448 21.29 6.69 -7.48
CA TRP A 448 21.37 5.32 -6.98
C TRP A 448 20.23 5.00 -5.99
N LYS A 449 19.93 5.93 -5.08
CA LYS A 449 18.82 5.79 -4.13
C LYS A 449 17.46 5.75 -4.80
N ALA A 450 17.22 6.59 -5.80
CA ALA A 450 15.97 6.59 -6.57
C ALA A 450 15.74 5.23 -7.25
N PHE A 451 16.78 4.69 -7.90
CA PHE A 451 16.68 3.41 -8.61
C PHE A 451 16.38 2.25 -7.64
N LYS A 452 17.08 2.18 -6.50
CA LYS A 452 16.78 1.17 -5.47
C LYS A 452 15.38 1.33 -4.85
N LYS A 453 14.80 2.52 -4.90
CA LYS A 453 13.49 2.79 -4.30
C LYS A 453 12.34 2.36 -5.21
N TRP A 454 12.52 2.41 -6.52
CA TRP A 454 11.44 2.14 -7.51
C TRP A 454 11.77 1.02 -8.50
N PRO A 455 12.25 -0.16 -8.05
CA PRO A 455 12.64 -1.24 -8.96
C PRO A 455 11.47 -1.72 -9.82
N LEU A 456 10.26 -1.84 -9.28
CA LEU A 456 9.08 -2.29 -10.04
C LEU A 456 8.64 -1.32 -11.15
N SER A 457 8.90 -0.03 -10.97
CA SER A 457 8.59 0.98 -11.98
C SER A 457 9.69 1.08 -13.04
N LEU A 458 10.96 0.79 -12.69
CA LEU A 458 12.12 1.12 -13.52
C LEU A 458 12.86 -0.08 -14.14
N LEU A 459 12.80 -1.28 -13.57
CA LEU A 459 13.61 -2.42 -14.05
C LEU A 459 13.21 -2.92 -15.45
N ALA A 460 11.91 -2.97 -15.72
CA ALA A 460 11.38 -3.55 -16.96
C ALA A 460 11.18 -2.50 -18.08
N LYS A 461 11.60 -1.25 -17.86
CA LYS A 461 11.31 -0.12 -18.74
C LYS A 461 12.55 0.69 -19.06
N GLU A 462 12.60 1.18 -20.29
CA GLU A 462 13.48 2.30 -20.61
C GLU A 462 12.87 3.59 -20.05
N PHE A 463 13.68 4.41 -19.37
CA PHE A 463 13.24 5.68 -18.82
C PHE A 463 14.27 6.79 -19.05
N THR A 464 13.85 8.04 -18.86
CA THR A 464 14.75 9.20 -18.94
C THR A 464 15.22 9.57 -17.54
N LEU A 465 16.52 9.55 -17.30
CA LEU A 465 17.15 10.16 -16.13
C LEU A 465 17.52 11.60 -16.46
N LYS A 466 16.86 12.57 -15.83
CA LYS A 466 17.19 14.00 -15.91
C LYS A 466 18.04 14.41 -14.70
N VAL A 467 19.22 14.93 -14.98
CA VAL A 467 20.20 15.41 -13.98
C VAL A 467 20.75 16.77 -14.42
N ASP A 468 21.17 17.59 -13.49
CA ASP A 468 21.76 18.91 -13.77
C ASP A 468 23.30 18.90 -13.78
N ASN A 469 23.93 17.82 -13.30
CA ASN A 469 25.39 17.69 -13.27
C ASN A 469 25.93 16.69 -14.30
N THR A 470 26.84 17.18 -15.14
CA THR A 470 27.54 16.37 -16.16
C THR A 470 28.44 15.28 -15.56
N ASN A 471 28.91 15.44 -14.31
CA ASN A 471 29.71 14.44 -13.62
C ASN A 471 28.90 13.18 -13.30
N VAL A 472 27.61 13.30 -13.02
CA VAL A 472 26.73 12.14 -12.82
C VAL A 472 26.64 11.32 -14.10
N LYS A 473 26.52 11.97 -15.25
CA LYS A 473 26.59 11.30 -16.56
C LYS A 473 27.93 10.59 -16.76
N ALA A 474 29.04 11.22 -16.35
CA ALA A 474 30.37 10.60 -16.42
C ALA A 474 30.48 9.38 -15.49
N PHE A 475 29.98 9.45 -14.25
CA PHE A 475 29.96 8.31 -13.31
C PHE A 475 29.15 7.13 -13.82
N LEU A 476 28.07 7.39 -14.55
CA LEU A 476 27.21 6.35 -15.10
C LEU A 476 27.79 5.72 -16.36
N LYS A 477 28.36 6.51 -17.28
CA LYS A 477 28.83 6.03 -18.59
C LYS A 477 30.27 5.56 -18.62
N ASN A 478 31.16 6.20 -17.88
CA ASN A 478 32.59 5.95 -18.02
C ASN A 478 33.01 4.75 -17.18
N LYS A 479 33.98 3.99 -17.67
CA LYS A 479 34.65 2.97 -16.86
C LYS A 479 35.41 3.67 -15.73
N LEU A 480 34.95 3.51 -14.50
CA LEU A 480 35.62 4.07 -13.34
C LEU A 480 36.88 3.25 -13.04
N GLU A 481 37.98 3.96 -12.73
CA GLU A 481 39.22 3.31 -12.28
C GLU A 481 38.95 2.52 -10.99
N SER A 482 39.43 1.28 -10.95
CA SER A 482 39.29 0.37 -9.80
C SER A 482 40.21 0.76 -8.64
N LYS A 483 40.02 1.97 -8.09
CA LYS A 483 40.70 2.49 -6.89
C LYS A 483 39.81 2.26 -5.67
N ILE A 484 40.43 1.87 -4.54
CA ILE A 484 39.72 1.60 -3.28
C ILE A 484 38.88 2.81 -2.83
N GLU A 485 39.39 4.03 -2.99
CA GLU A 485 38.71 5.28 -2.66
C GLU A 485 37.38 5.47 -3.42
N LYS A 486 37.29 4.91 -4.64
CA LYS A 486 36.09 4.95 -5.50
C LYS A 486 35.22 3.70 -5.39
N ALA A 487 35.56 2.73 -4.54
CA ALA A 487 34.84 1.46 -4.42
C ALA A 487 33.33 1.63 -4.13
N ARG A 488 32.95 2.70 -3.43
CA ARG A 488 31.54 3.04 -3.19
C ARG A 488 30.82 3.45 -4.47
N ILE A 489 31.40 4.37 -5.23
CA ILE A 489 30.85 4.87 -6.50
C ILE A 489 30.76 3.73 -7.53
N ILE A 490 31.78 2.87 -7.61
CA ILE A 490 31.80 1.71 -8.50
C ILE A 490 30.65 0.75 -8.20
N ARG A 491 30.35 0.47 -6.91
CA ARG A 491 29.20 -0.36 -6.53
C ARG A 491 27.88 0.28 -6.93
N TRP A 492 27.72 1.59 -6.73
CA TRP A 492 26.51 2.29 -7.17
C TRP A 492 26.35 2.25 -8.68
N GLN A 493 27.43 2.42 -9.45
CA GLN A 493 27.41 2.31 -10.91
C GLN A 493 26.97 0.91 -11.36
N ALA A 494 27.55 -0.14 -10.77
CA ALA A 494 27.18 -1.52 -11.08
C ALA A 494 25.70 -1.80 -10.78
N GLU A 495 25.15 -1.27 -9.69
CA GLU A 495 23.72 -1.40 -9.39
C GLU A 495 22.84 -0.60 -10.35
N CYS A 496 23.29 0.58 -10.81
CA CYS A 496 22.55 1.34 -11.81
C CYS A 496 22.54 0.64 -13.17
N GLN A 497 23.55 -0.17 -13.51
CA GLN A 497 23.61 -0.92 -14.78
C GLN A 497 22.51 -1.99 -14.93
N TYR A 498 21.81 -2.38 -13.86
CA TYR A 498 20.63 -3.25 -13.96
C TYR A 498 19.44 -2.58 -14.67
N TYR A 499 19.48 -1.26 -14.84
CA TYR A 499 18.38 -0.47 -15.39
C TYR A 499 18.71 0.03 -16.80
N CYS A 500 17.68 0.14 -17.64
CA CYS A 500 17.79 0.72 -18.98
C CYS A 500 17.32 2.19 -18.95
N TYR A 501 18.21 3.15 -19.23
CA TYR A 501 17.84 4.56 -19.20
C TYR A 501 18.70 5.46 -20.08
N ASN A 502 18.08 6.56 -20.52
CA ASN A 502 18.73 7.65 -21.22
C ASN A 502 19.03 8.80 -20.27
N ILE A 503 20.27 9.28 -20.28
CA ILE A 503 20.71 10.39 -19.43
C ILE A 503 20.58 11.69 -20.21
N VAL A 504 19.71 12.58 -19.74
CA VAL A 504 19.56 13.95 -20.25
C VAL A 504 20.12 14.90 -19.21
N VAL A 505 21.16 15.64 -19.59
CA VAL A 505 21.68 16.73 -18.75
C VAL A 505 20.87 17.97 -19.07
N ILE A 506 20.17 18.50 -18.08
CA ILE A 506 19.38 19.73 -18.17
C ILE A 506 20.14 20.86 -17.50
N LYS A 507 19.93 22.10 -17.94
CA LYS A 507 20.53 23.25 -17.25
C LYS A 507 19.89 23.37 -15.88
N SER A 508 20.63 23.79 -14.86
CA SER A 508 20.09 23.89 -13.49
C SER A 508 18.76 24.67 -13.43
N HIS A 509 18.64 25.82 -14.13
CA HIS A 509 17.37 26.57 -14.16
C HIS A 509 16.20 25.87 -14.88
N GLU A 510 16.46 24.86 -15.72
CA GLU A 510 15.44 24.02 -16.37
C GLU A 510 15.09 22.80 -15.50
N ASN A 511 15.91 22.47 -14.49
CA ASN A 511 15.66 21.44 -13.49
C ASN A 511 14.72 21.91 -12.38
N ILE A 512 13.72 22.72 -12.73
CA ILE A 512 12.78 23.32 -11.79
C ILE A 512 12.18 22.24 -10.87
N LEU A 513 11.84 21.06 -11.41
CA LEU A 513 11.23 20.00 -10.62
C LEU A 513 12.16 19.42 -9.56
N ALA A 514 13.45 19.18 -9.85
CA ALA A 514 14.39 18.63 -8.88
C ALA A 514 15.08 19.70 -8.03
N ASP A 515 15.39 20.86 -8.59
CA ASP A 515 15.90 22.02 -7.85
C ASP A 515 14.91 22.49 -6.79
N PHE A 516 13.59 22.47 -7.10
CA PHE A 516 12.56 22.70 -6.10
C PHE A 516 12.47 21.58 -5.04
N LEU A 517 13.11 20.43 -5.24
CA LEU A 517 13.22 19.37 -4.24
C LEU A 517 14.43 19.53 -3.31
N THR A 518 15.36 20.47 -3.55
CA THR A 518 16.52 20.63 -2.67
C THR A 518 16.92 22.06 -2.32
N ARG A 519 16.39 23.09 -3.00
CA ARG A 519 16.66 24.50 -2.67
C ARG A 519 15.77 25.02 -1.53
N ASP A 520 16.37 25.76 -0.61
CA ASP A 520 15.68 26.37 0.53
C ASP A 520 15.14 27.78 0.14
N GLY A 521 13.95 27.81 -0.50
CA GLY A 521 13.25 29.04 -0.96
C GLY A 521 13.82 29.61 -2.27
N GLY A 522 13.11 30.32 -3.15
CA GLY A 522 11.70 30.63 -3.41
C GLY A 522 11.61 30.96 -4.91
N ILE A 523 10.42 31.28 -5.43
CA ILE A 523 10.33 32.02 -6.71
C ILE A 523 10.97 33.39 -6.52
#